data_AF-A0A3C0G1Z5-F1
#
_entry.id   AF-A0A3C0G1Z5-F1
#
_cell.length_a   1.000
_cell.length_b   1.000
_cell.length_c   1.000
_cell.angle_alpha   90.00
_cell.angle_beta   90.00
_cell.angle_gamma   90.00
#
_symmetry.space_group_name_H-M   'P 1'
#
loop_
_entity.id
_entity.type
_entity.pdbx_description
1 polymer ?
#
loop_
_entity_poly.entity_id
_entity_poly.type
_entity_poly.pdbx_seq_one_letter_code
_entity_poly.pdbx_strand_id
1 'polypeptide(L)'
;GSTSKAQLFGQHLFPAKGKFITVTEGEVDALSIYQMFGEKWPVVSVRHGSASAHKDCQQELEYLNSFENVILCFDNDAAGRKAADKVAVLFEPHKCKIVNLD
;
A
#
# COMPACT_ATOMS: atom_id res chain seq x y z
N GLY A 1 -24.61 1.60 2.60
CA GLY A 1 -23.76 2.37 1.66
C GLY A 1 -22.88 1.39 0.92
N SER A 2 -22.74 1.51 -0.40
CA SER A 2 -21.92 0.58 -1.18
C SER A 2 -20.44 0.91 -0.93
N THR A 3 -19.73 0.03 -0.23
CA THR A 3 -18.27 0.13 0.05
C THR A 3 -17.40 -0.06 -1.19
N SER A 4 -18.02 -0.11 -2.37
CA SER A 4 -17.44 -0.48 -3.67
C SER A 4 -16.52 0.57 -4.30
N LYS A 5 -16.46 1.80 -3.76
CA LYS A 5 -15.62 2.92 -4.23
C LYS A 5 -14.90 3.63 -3.07
N ALA A 6 -14.32 2.87 -2.16
CA ALA A 6 -13.56 3.48 -1.07
C ALA A 6 -12.06 3.41 -1.37
N GLN A 7 -11.40 4.52 -1.11
CA GLN A 7 -9.97 4.74 -1.36
C GLN A 7 -9.13 4.00 -0.32
N LEU A 8 -7.82 3.92 -0.54
CA LEU A 8 -6.90 3.46 0.51
C LEU A 8 -6.94 4.43 1.70
N PHE A 9 -6.66 3.91 2.90
CA PHE A 9 -6.54 4.76 4.08
C PHE A 9 -5.41 5.76 3.86
N GLY A 10 -5.64 7.04 4.19
CA GLY A 10 -4.65 8.11 4.00
C GLY A 10 -4.48 8.60 2.55
N GLN A 11 -5.05 7.94 1.54
CA GLN A 11 -4.87 8.33 0.13
C GLN A 11 -5.23 9.80 -0.16
N HIS A 12 -6.30 10.30 0.45
CA HIS A 12 -6.77 11.68 0.27
C HIS A 12 -5.81 12.74 0.84
N LEU A 13 -4.87 12.35 1.71
CA LEU A 13 -3.87 13.25 2.30
C LEU A 13 -2.69 13.48 1.36
N PHE A 14 -2.45 12.57 0.40
CA PHE A 14 -1.26 12.58 -0.43
C PHE A 14 -1.62 12.72 -1.92
N PRO A 15 -1.10 13.75 -2.62
CA PRO A 15 -1.35 13.92 -4.04
C PRO A 15 -0.79 12.73 -4.84
N ALA A 16 -1.47 12.37 -5.92
CA ALA A 16 -1.00 11.36 -6.86
C ALA A 16 0.23 11.88 -7.59
N LYS A 17 1.43 11.34 -7.23
CA LYS A 17 2.76 11.50 -7.84
C LYS A 17 3.84 11.64 -6.76
N GLY A 18 4.96 10.95 -6.92
CA GLY A 18 6.11 11.06 -6.03
C GLY A 18 7.16 9.98 -6.26
N LYS A 19 8.29 10.05 -5.55
CA LYS A 19 9.38 9.08 -5.67
C LYS A 19 8.99 7.68 -5.19
N PHE A 20 8.25 7.62 -4.08
CA PHE A 20 7.74 6.35 -3.59
C PHE A 20 6.50 6.57 -2.72
N ILE A 21 5.70 5.51 -2.63
CA ILE A 21 4.58 5.38 -1.69
C ILE A 21 4.72 4.06 -0.95
N THR A 22 4.39 4.06 0.35
CA THR A 22 4.36 2.84 1.15
C THR A 22 2.93 2.39 1.39
N VAL A 23 2.64 1.11 1.15
CA VAL A 23 1.33 0.48 1.34
C VAL A 23 1.45 -0.57 2.43
N THR A 24 0.62 -0.45 3.46
CA THR A 24 0.59 -1.34 4.63
C THR A 24 -0.69 -2.15 4.71
N GLU A 25 -0.71 -3.18 5.56
CA GLU A 25 -1.91 -3.99 5.80
C GLU A 25 -2.94 -3.25 6.67
N GLY A 26 -2.48 -2.51 7.69
CA GLY A 26 -3.32 -1.85 8.67
C GLY A 26 -3.10 -0.34 8.80
N GLU A 27 -4.14 0.36 9.25
CA GLU A 27 -4.12 1.83 9.44
C GLU A 27 -3.11 2.25 10.53
N VAL A 28 -2.90 1.39 11.53
CA VAL A 28 -1.94 1.61 12.63
C VAL A 28 -0.51 1.57 12.10
N ASP A 29 -0.19 0.63 11.21
CA ASP A 29 1.13 0.54 10.60
C ASP A 29 1.37 1.70 9.65
N ALA A 30 0.35 2.11 8.89
CA ALA A 30 0.44 3.30 8.05
C ALA A 30 0.80 4.55 8.87
N LEU A 31 0.13 4.76 10.00
CA LEU A 31 0.41 5.90 10.87
C LEU A 31 1.80 5.81 11.50
N SER A 32 2.21 4.61 11.93
CA SER A 32 3.52 4.37 12.54
C SER A 32 4.65 4.66 11.54
N ILE A 33 4.56 4.15 10.31
CA ILE A 33 5.53 4.41 9.26
C ILE A 33 5.52 5.89 8.86
N TYR A 34 4.35 6.52 8.77
CA TYR A 34 4.24 7.94 8.46
C TYR A 34 4.97 8.81 9.49
N GLN A 35 4.83 8.48 10.78
CA GLN A 35 5.57 9.13 11.86
C GLN A 35 7.08 8.86 11.76
N MET A 36 7.50 7.61 11.49
CA MET A 36 8.91 7.26 11.30
C MET A 36 9.56 8.01 10.13
N PHE A 37 8.80 8.29 9.08
CA PHE A 37 9.21 9.11 7.95
C PHE A 37 9.22 10.62 8.22
N GLY A 38 8.90 11.04 9.45
CA GLY A 38 8.84 12.44 9.84
C GLY A 38 7.77 13.21 9.08
N GLU A 39 6.64 12.55 8.76
CA GLU A 39 5.44 13.11 8.13
C GLU A 39 5.64 13.61 6.68
N LYS A 40 6.75 13.23 6.04
CA LYS A 40 7.15 13.74 4.71
C LYS A 40 6.77 12.85 3.53
N TRP A 41 6.56 11.55 3.77
CA TRP A 41 6.42 10.57 2.71
C TRP A 41 5.02 9.97 2.68
N PRO A 42 4.45 9.72 1.49
CA PRO A 42 3.13 9.11 1.36
C PRO A 42 3.10 7.69 1.94
N VAL A 43 2.18 7.46 2.86
CA VAL A 43 1.92 6.15 3.44
C VAL A 43 0.42 5.90 3.48
N VAL A 44 0.00 4.76 2.95
CA VAL A 44 -1.40 4.35 2.90
C VAL A 44 -1.55 2.92 3.42
N SER A 45 -2.77 2.53 3.78
CA SER A 45 -3.09 1.12 4.09
C SER A 45 -4.26 0.60 3.27
N VAL A 46 -4.29 -0.72 3.08
CA VAL A 46 -5.49 -1.41 2.57
C VAL A 46 -6.57 -1.42 3.66
N ARG A 47 -7.83 -1.61 3.25
CA ARG A 47 -8.99 -1.39 4.14
C ARG A 47 -9.45 -2.64 4.87
N HIS A 48 -9.37 -3.80 4.23
CA HIS A 48 -9.88 -5.06 4.79
C HIS A 48 -8.76 -6.09 4.99
N GLY A 49 -7.56 -5.61 5.30
CA GLY A 49 -6.37 -6.41 5.55
C GLY A 49 -5.85 -7.16 4.32
N SER A 50 -4.95 -8.11 4.56
CA SER A 50 -4.26 -8.93 3.55
C SER A 50 -5.21 -9.65 2.59
N ALA A 51 -6.40 -10.05 3.06
CA ALA A 51 -7.37 -10.77 2.24
C ALA A 51 -7.95 -9.94 1.09
N SER A 52 -8.16 -8.62 1.29
CA SER A 52 -8.66 -7.71 0.25
C SER A 52 -7.58 -6.90 -0.44
N ALA A 53 -6.33 -6.98 0.02
CA ALA A 53 -5.24 -6.13 -0.41
C ALA A 53 -5.09 -6.05 -1.95
N HIS A 54 -5.18 -7.18 -2.65
CA HIS A 54 -5.14 -7.23 -4.11
C HIS A 54 -6.27 -6.42 -4.75
N LYS A 55 -7.50 -6.56 -4.26
CA LYS A 55 -8.66 -5.86 -4.83
C LYS A 55 -8.58 -4.36 -4.54
N ASP A 56 -8.21 -3.98 -3.33
CA ASP A 56 -8.09 -2.58 -2.92
C ASP A 56 -6.98 -1.88 -3.74
N CYS A 57 -5.82 -2.53 -3.91
CA CYS A 57 -4.73 -2.00 -4.73
C CYS A 57 -5.07 -1.98 -6.24
N GLN A 58 -5.86 -2.94 -6.73
CA GLN A 58 -6.30 -2.95 -8.12
C GLN A 58 -7.27 -1.80 -8.43
N GLN A 59 -8.16 -1.45 -7.48
CA GLN A 59 -9.07 -0.31 -7.63
C GLN A 59 -8.33 1.02 -7.65
N GLU A 60 -7.27 1.14 -6.84
CA GLU A 60 -6.45 2.35 -6.74
C GLU A 60 -5.14 2.24 -7.53
N LEU A 61 -5.10 1.35 -8.54
CA LEU A 61 -3.88 1.07 -9.29
C LEU A 61 -3.38 2.33 -9.99
N GLU A 62 -4.24 3.12 -10.61
CA GLU A 62 -3.84 4.38 -11.28
C GLU A 62 -3.14 5.34 -10.31
N TYR A 63 -3.68 5.47 -9.09
CA TYR A 63 -3.06 6.29 -8.04
C TYR A 63 -1.70 5.73 -7.63
N LEU A 64 -1.61 4.44 -7.32
CA LEU A 64 -0.37 3.80 -6.90
C LEU A 64 0.69 3.82 -8.02
N ASN A 65 0.27 3.66 -9.27
CA ASN A 65 1.15 3.67 -10.44
C ASN A 65 1.66 5.08 -10.78
N SER A 66 1.10 6.14 -10.20
CA SER A 66 1.60 7.51 -10.36
C SER A 66 2.95 7.75 -9.65
N PHE A 67 3.33 6.87 -8.72
CA PHE A 67 4.61 6.91 -8.00
C PHE A 67 5.71 6.14 -8.75
N GLU A 68 6.98 6.53 -8.59
CA GLU A 68 8.10 5.82 -9.23
C GLU A 68 8.33 4.43 -8.60
N ASN A 69 8.12 4.30 -7.30
CA ASN A 69 8.24 3.04 -6.57
C ASN A 69 7.03 2.81 -5.65
N VAL A 70 6.55 1.58 -5.59
CA VAL A 70 5.51 1.16 -4.64
C VAL A 70 6.13 0.18 -3.66
N ILE A 71 6.15 0.56 -2.38
CA ILE A 71 6.76 -0.22 -1.30
C ILE A 71 5.63 -0.93 -0.54
N LEU A 72 5.61 -2.26 -0.59
CA LEU A 72 4.64 -3.08 0.16
C LEU A 72 5.26 -3.47 1.50
N CYS A 73 4.66 -3.01 2.59
CA CYS A 73 5.08 -3.31 3.96
C CYS A 73 3.94 -4.03 4.67
N PHE A 74 3.76 -5.31 4.34
CA PHE A 74 2.72 -6.17 4.94
C PHE A 74 3.34 -7.01 6.07
N ASP A 75 2.47 -7.61 6.89
CA ASP A 75 2.90 -8.46 8.00
C ASP A 75 3.79 -9.61 7.52
N ASN A 76 4.81 -9.93 8.33
CA ASN A 76 5.75 -11.02 8.03
C ASN A 76 5.18 -12.41 8.41
N ASP A 77 3.90 -12.63 8.18
CA ASP A 77 3.27 -13.93 8.30
C ASP A 77 2.94 -14.54 6.92
N ALA A 78 2.40 -15.76 6.90
CA ALA A 78 2.11 -16.45 5.65
C ALA A 78 1.00 -15.78 4.83
N ALA A 79 0.04 -15.10 5.46
CA ALA A 79 -1.03 -14.39 4.80
C ALA A 79 -0.54 -13.04 4.23
N GLY A 80 0.21 -12.27 5.02
CA GLY A 80 0.81 -11.00 4.62
C GLY A 80 1.77 -11.16 3.44
N ARG A 81 2.70 -12.13 3.49
CA ARG A 81 3.60 -12.43 2.36
C ARG A 81 2.83 -12.80 1.08
N LYS A 82 1.84 -13.69 1.20
CA LYS A 82 1.02 -14.10 0.05
C LYS A 82 0.19 -12.95 -0.52
N ALA A 83 -0.27 -12.03 0.33
CA ALA A 83 -0.97 -10.84 -0.11
C ALA A 83 -0.02 -9.87 -0.83
N ALA A 84 1.18 -9.65 -0.28
CA ALA A 84 2.20 -8.79 -0.90
C ALA A 84 2.60 -9.31 -2.28
N ASP A 85 2.83 -10.63 -2.42
CA ASP A 85 3.14 -11.26 -3.71
C ASP A 85 2.02 -11.03 -4.74
N LYS A 86 0.76 -11.24 -4.33
CA LYS A 86 -0.40 -11.00 -5.21
C LYS A 86 -0.51 -9.54 -5.63
N VAL A 87 -0.28 -8.62 -4.71
CA VAL A 87 -0.34 -7.17 -4.99
C VAL A 87 0.81 -6.76 -5.90
N ALA A 88 2.01 -7.31 -5.72
CA ALA A 88 3.18 -6.99 -6.52
C ALA A 88 2.99 -7.30 -8.02
N VAL A 89 2.22 -8.35 -8.35
CA VAL A 89 1.88 -8.74 -9.74
C VAL A 89 1.05 -7.68 -10.47
N LEU A 90 0.39 -6.75 -9.75
CA LEU A 90 -0.37 -5.66 -10.37
C LEU A 90 0.52 -4.57 -10.98
N PHE A 91 1.79 -4.51 -10.61
CA PHE A 91 2.72 -3.46 -11.01
C PHE A 91 3.70 -3.94 -12.06
N GLU A 92 4.28 -2.98 -12.79
CA GLU A 92 5.36 -3.26 -13.71
C GLU A 92 6.60 -3.82 -12.98
N PRO A 93 7.40 -4.68 -13.64
CA PRO A 93 8.66 -5.16 -13.09
C PRO A 93 9.54 -4.01 -12.59
N HIS A 94 10.22 -4.21 -11.46
CA HIS A 94 11.08 -3.24 -10.78
C HIS A 94 10.39 -2.03 -10.11
N LYS A 95 9.07 -1.85 -10.30
CA LYS A 95 8.32 -0.76 -9.67
C LYS A 95 7.87 -1.09 -8.25
N CYS A 96 7.45 -2.32 -8.03
CA CYS A 96 7.00 -2.80 -6.73
C CYS A 96 8.14 -3.46 -5.96
N LYS A 97 8.27 -3.13 -4.66
CA LYS A 97 9.26 -3.71 -3.74
C LYS A 97 8.55 -4.18 -2.48
N ILE A 98 8.80 -5.41 -2.07
CA ILE A 98 8.25 -6.00 -0.84
C ILE A 98 9.28 -5.82 0.27
N VAL A 99 8.88 -5.23 1.39
CA VAL A 99 9.70 -5.11 2.60
C VAL A 99 9.66 -6.44 3.34
N ASN A 100 10.84 -6.94 3.73
CA ASN A 100 10.97 -8.08 4.63
C ASN A 100 11.42 -7.57 6.00
N LEU A 101 10.58 -7.76 7.01
CA LEU A 101 10.88 -7.39 8.40
C LEU A 101 11.36 -8.65 9.12
N ASP A 102 12.68 -8.80 9.27
CA ASP A 102 13.29 -9.93 10.00
C ASP A 102 13.16 -9.78 11.52
#